data_AF-A0AA43DI31-F1
#
_entry.id   AF-A0AA43DI31-F1
#
_cell.length_a   1.000
_cell.length_b   1.000
_cell.length_c   1.000
_cell.angle_alpha   90.00
_cell.angle_beta   90.00
_cell.angle_gamma   90.00
#
_symmetry.space_group_name_H-M   'P 1'
#
loop_
_entity.id
_entity.type
_entity.pdbx_description
1 polymer ?
#
loop_
_entity_poly.entity_id
_entity_poly.type
_entity_poly.pdbx_seq_one_letter_code
_entity_poly.pdbx_strand_id
1 'polypeptide(L)'
;MVWDPKDPWGKKPDPLEDALKQAQSQLKDLFPPGGLKSLLPSGGVWNLVIAAALLFIAWQSVFIVAPDEEGVVKRFGVPVRAAEPGPHFKIPFVETVLQPKVE
;
A
#
# COMPACT_ATOMS: atom_id res chain seq x y z
N MET A 1 37.79 2.50 -41.77
CA MET A 1 36.69 1.51 -41.84
C MET A 1 37.11 0.36 -40.94
N VAL A 2 36.55 0.26 -39.73
CA VAL A 2 36.87 -0.81 -38.79
C VAL A 2 35.97 -1.99 -39.16
N TRP A 3 36.59 -3.14 -39.41
CA TRP A 3 35.91 -4.41 -39.70
C TRP A 3 35.09 -4.85 -38.48
N ASP A 4 33.83 -5.26 -38.71
CA ASP A 4 32.95 -5.83 -37.68
C ASP A 4 32.71 -7.32 -38.01
N PRO A 5 33.25 -8.27 -37.22
CA PRO A 5 32.95 -9.68 -37.40
C PRO A 5 31.47 -9.91 -37.17
N LYS A 6 30.76 -10.31 -38.22
CA LYS A 6 29.42 -10.88 -38.09
C LYS A 6 29.56 -12.22 -37.37
N ASP A 7 29.47 -12.22 -36.05
CA ASP A 7 29.57 -13.41 -35.20
C ASP A 7 28.46 -14.42 -35.54
N PRO A 8 28.77 -15.60 -36.11
CA PRO A 8 27.76 -16.61 -36.46
C PRO A 8 27.21 -17.37 -35.24
N TRP A 9 27.73 -17.08 -34.04
CA TRP A 9 27.37 -17.69 -32.76
C TRP A 9 26.63 -16.72 -31.83
N GLY A 10 26.04 -15.66 -32.40
CA GLY A 10 25.16 -14.76 -31.65
C GLY A 10 24.06 -15.56 -30.96
N LYS A 11 23.95 -15.37 -29.64
CA LYS A 11 22.92 -15.99 -28.79
C LYS A 11 21.58 -15.88 -29.50
N LYS A 12 21.03 -17.01 -29.95
CA LYS A 12 19.63 -17.06 -30.37
C LYS A 12 18.83 -16.59 -29.15
N PRO A 13 17.97 -15.57 -29.27
CA PRO A 13 17.13 -15.19 -28.15
C PRO A 13 16.28 -16.42 -27.83
N ASP A 14 16.47 -16.99 -26.65
CA ASP A 14 15.68 -18.13 -26.23
C ASP A 14 14.22 -17.67 -26.20
N PRO A 15 13.27 -18.45 -26.73
CA PRO A 15 11.87 -18.05 -26.82
C PRO A 15 11.25 -17.72 -25.45
N LEU A 16 11.86 -18.20 -24.37
CA LEU A 16 11.51 -17.88 -22.99
C LEU A 16 11.92 -16.46 -22.58
N GLU A 17 13.07 -15.98 -23.05
CA GLU A 17 13.53 -14.61 -22.79
C GLU A 17 12.62 -13.59 -23.49
N ASP A 18 12.19 -13.90 -24.71
CA ASP A 18 11.24 -13.06 -25.46
C ASP A 18 9.86 -13.04 -24.80
N ALA A 19 9.37 -14.21 -24.35
CA ALA A 19 8.13 -14.29 -23.57
C ALA A 19 8.22 -13.50 -22.25
N LEU A 20 9.37 -13.57 -21.55
CA LEU A 20 9.61 -12.81 -20.33
C LEU A 20 9.66 -11.31 -20.59
N LYS A 21 10.35 -10.87 -21.65
CA LYS A 21 10.46 -9.46 -22.04
C LYS A 21 9.11 -8.90 -22.46
N GLN A 22 8.29 -9.68 -23.17
CA GLN A 22 6.94 -9.29 -23.57
C GLN A 22 6.00 -9.16 -22.36
N ALA A 23 6.09 -10.07 -21.40
CA ALA A 23 5.36 -9.94 -20.13
C ALA A 23 5.84 -8.72 -19.33
N GLN A 24 7.15 -8.50 -19.29
CA GLN A 24 7.75 -7.35 -18.61
C GLN A 24 7.38 -6.02 -19.28
N SER A 25 7.29 -5.96 -20.62
CA SER A 25 6.88 -4.76 -21.34
C SER A 25 5.41 -4.44 -21.12
N GLN A 26 4.53 -5.44 -21.19
CA GLN A 26 3.10 -5.26 -20.90
C GLN A 26 2.85 -4.81 -19.46
N LEU A 27 3.59 -5.38 -18.49
CA LEU A 27 3.58 -4.88 -17.11
C LEU A 27 4.11 -3.46 -17.02
N LYS A 28 5.23 -3.14 -17.68
CA LYS A 28 5.81 -1.79 -17.68
C LYS A 28 4.93 -0.75 -18.37
N ASP A 29 4.01 -1.14 -19.25
CA ASP A 29 3.06 -0.22 -19.88
C ASP A 29 1.83 0.05 -19.00
N LEU A 30 1.49 -0.91 -18.11
CA LEU A 30 0.44 -0.74 -17.09
C LEU A 30 0.94 0.01 -15.85
N PHE A 31 2.23 -0.06 -15.56
CA PHE A 31 2.87 0.73 -14.52
C PHE A 31 3.44 2.03 -15.10
N PRO A 32 3.18 3.22 -14.53
CA PRO A 32 3.69 4.47 -15.07
C PRO A 32 5.23 4.43 -15.23
N PRO A 33 5.80 5.10 -16.26
CA PRO A 33 7.24 5.11 -16.50
C PRO A 33 7.93 5.75 -15.28
N GLY A 34 8.55 4.90 -14.44
CA GLY A 34 9.11 5.27 -13.14
C GLY A 34 8.61 4.42 -11.95
N GLY A 35 7.62 3.55 -12.13
CA GLY A 35 7.08 2.69 -11.08
C GLY A 35 6.54 3.48 -9.87
N LEU A 36 6.40 2.82 -8.71
CA LEU A 36 6.04 3.49 -7.44
C LEU A 36 6.95 4.69 -7.10
N LYS A 37 8.15 4.77 -7.69
CA LYS A 37 9.09 5.88 -7.51
C LYS A 37 8.68 7.16 -8.23
N SER A 38 7.75 7.12 -9.19
CA SER A 38 7.21 8.33 -9.83
C SER A 38 6.12 9.00 -8.98
N LEU A 39 5.43 8.20 -8.15
CA LEU A 39 4.44 8.67 -7.18
C LEU A 39 5.07 9.13 -5.85
N LEU A 40 6.34 8.80 -5.63
CA LEU A 40 7.08 9.07 -4.40
C LEU A 40 8.19 10.08 -4.69
N PRO A 41 8.28 11.22 -3.95
CA PRO A 41 9.33 12.20 -4.16
C PRO A 41 10.72 11.56 -4.09
N SER A 42 11.67 12.00 -4.93
CA SER A 42 13.02 11.43 -5.06
C SER A 42 13.94 11.59 -3.81
N GLY A 43 13.37 11.92 -2.65
CA GLY A 43 14.07 11.98 -1.37
C GLY A 43 13.85 10.70 -0.57
N GLY A 44 14.85 9.82 -0.49
CA GLY A 44 14.75 8.54 0.24
C GLY A 44 14.26 8.68 1.69
N VAL A 45 14.63 9.77 2.36
CA VAL A 45 14.15 10.09 3.71
C VAL A 45 12.66 10.46 3.73
N TRP A 46 12.20 11.24 2.75
CA TRP A 46 10.78 11.63 2.66
C TRP A 46 9.87 10.44 2.39
N ASN A 47 10.34 9.47 1.60
CA ASN A 47 9.61 8.23 1.35
C ASN A 47 9.49 7.36 2.59
N LEU A 48 10.54 7.30 3.42
CA LEU A 48 10.49 6.64 4.72
C LEU A 48 9.50 7.33 5.67
N VAL A 49 9.50 8.67 5.70
CA VAL A 49 8.56 9.45 6.52
C VAL A 49 7.12 9.22 6.07
N ILE A 50 6.83 9.27 4.77
CA ILE A 50 5.49 8.99 4.24
C ILE A 50 5.06 7.56 4.56
N ALA A 51 5.93 6.57 4.33
CA ALA A 51 5.62 5.17 4.64
C ALA A 51 5.35 4.97 6.13
N ALA A 52 6.16 5.57 7.01
CA ALA A 52 5.96 5.54 8.45
C ALA A 52 4.64 6.22 8.86
N ALA A 53 4.31 7.36 8.24
CA ALA A 53 3.05 8.05 8.50
C ALA A 53 1.83 7.22 8.07
N LEU A 54 1.88 6.57 6.90
CA LEU A 54 0.81 5.70 6.43
C LEU A 54 0.64 4.47 7.33
N LEU A 55 1.75 3.84 7.75
CA LEU A 55 1.71 2.74 8.71
C LEU A 55 1.15 3.18 10.06
N PHE A 56 1.53 4.36 10.54
CA PHE A 56 1.00 4.91 11.78
C PHE A 56 -0.51 5.16 11.68
N ILE A 57 -0.98 5.75 10.58
CA ILE A 57 -2.41 5.98 10.34
C ILE A 57 -3.17 4.65 10.25
N ALA A 58 -2.63 3.65 9.55
CA ALA A 58 -3.21 2.32 9.45
C ALA A 58 -3.25 1.60 10.81
N TRP A 59 -2.24 1.81 11.66
CA TRP A 59 -2.26 1.28 13.02
C TRP A 59 -3.34 1.96 13.88
N GLN A 60 -3.50 3.28 13.75
CA GLN A 60 -4.51 4.04 14.49
C GLN A 60 -5.95 3.80 13.97
N SER A 61 -6.11 3.26 12.76
CA SER A 61 -7.43 2.98 12.17
C SER A 61 -8.06 1.69 12.69
N VAL A 62 -7.29 0.81 13.32
CA VAL A 62 -7.78 -0.44 13.90
C VAL A 62 -8.00 -0.27 15.40
N PHE A 63 -9.14 -0.70 15.91
CA PHE A 63 -9.41 -0.79 17.34
C PHE A 63 -10.15 -2.08 17.66
N ILE A 64 -9.99 -2.59 18.88
CA ILE A 64 -10.61 -3.83 19.33
C ILE A 64 -11.47 -3.48 20.53
N VAL A 65 -12.75 -3.86 20.46
CA VAL A 65 -13.72 -3.67 21.54
C VAL A 65 -13.75 -4.93 22.40
N ALA A 66 -13.55 -4.76 23.71
CA ALA A 66 -13.62 -5.85 24.66
C ALA A 66 -15.09 -6.26 24.91
N PRO A 67 -15.37 -7.52 25.27
CA PRO A 67 -16.74 -7.98 25.51
C PRO A 67 -17.44 -7.31 26.70
N ASP A 68 -16.70 -6.66 27.59
CA ASP A 68 -17.16 -5.86 28.73
C ASP A 68 -17.28 -4.35 28.42
N GLU A 69 -16.97 -3.93 27.19
CA GLU A 69 -17.06 -2.55 26.72
C GLU A 69 -18.02 -2.43 25.53
N GLU A 70 -18.83 -1.38 25.50
CA GLU A 70 -19.64 -1.07 24.31
C GLU A 70 -18.90 -0.04 23.46
N GLY A 71 -18.48 -0.40 22.24
CA GLY A 71 -17.70 0.49 21.39
C GLY A 71 -18.58 1.56 20.72
N VAL A 72 -18.80 2.71 21.34
CA VAL A 72 -19.58 3.79 20.72
C VAL A 72 -18.70 4.59 19.76
N VAL A 73 -18.92 4.42 18.46
CA VAL A 73 -18.21 5.17 17.42
C VAL A 73 -18.93 6.50 17.19
N LYS A 74 -18.23 7.59 17.49
CA LYS A 74 -18.69 8.96 17.27
C LYS A 74 -18.02 9.54 16.03
N ARG A 75 -18.78 10.12 15.12
CA ARG A 75 -18.26 10.90 13.99
C ARG A 75 -18.48 12.37 14.29
N PHE A 76 -17.42 13.17 14.34
CA PHE A 76 -17.49 14.59 14.73
C PHE A 76 -18.23 14.86 16.06
N GLY A 77 -18.09 13.95 17.04
CA GLY A 77 -18.75 14.07 18.34
C GLY A 77 -20.19 13.54 18.40
N VAL A 78 -20.80 13.20 17.26
CA VAL A 78 -22.14 12.60 17.19
C VAL A 78 -22.04 11.07 17.14
N PRO A 79 -22.78 10.32 17.98
CA PRO A 79 -22.81 8.85 17.91
C PRO A 79 -23.48 8.41 16.60
N VAL A 80 -22.77 7.60 15.80
CA VAL A 80 -23.30 7.11 14.51
C VAL A 80 -23.59 5.61 14.54
N ARG A 81 -22.76 4.84 15.27
CA ARG A 81 -22.92 3.39 15.40
C ARG A 81 -22.36 2.89 16.72
N ALA A 82 -23.01 1.87 17.29
CA ALA A 82 -22.41 1.00 18.29
C ALA A 82 -21.58 -0.07 17.56
N ALA A 83 -20.42 -0.40 18.12
CA ALA A 83 -19.56 -1.47 17.68
C ALA A 83 -19.68 -2.61 18.69
N GLU A 84 -19.97 -3.79 18.17
CA GLU A 84 -20.07 -5.01 18.96
C GLU A 84 -18.66 -5.46 19.44
N PRO A 85 -18.56 -6.43 20.36
CA PRO A 85 -17.27 -6.97 20.77
C PRO A 85 -16.49 -7.54 19.57
N GLY A 86 -15.24 -7.11 19.37
CA GLY A 86 -14.39 -7.58 18.28
C GLY A 86 -13.55 -6.50 17.57
N PRO A 87 -12.77 -6.89 16.54
CA PRO A 87 -11.93 -5.98 15.78
C PRO A 87 -12.77 -5.12 14.83
N HIS A 88 -12.61 -3.80 14.94
CA HIS A 88 -13.32 -2.82 14.15
C HIS A 88 -12.35 -1.82 13.50
N PHE A 89 -12.78 -1.28 12.37
CA PHE A 89 -12.06 -0.21 11.68
C PHE A 89 -12.76 1.14 11.92
N LYS A 90 -11.94 2.16 12.22
CA LYS A 90 -12.34 3.57 12.27
C LYS A 90 -11.51 4.36 11.26
N ILE A 91 -12.10 5.43 10.75
CA ILE A 91 -11.32 6.41 9.97
C ILE A 91 -10.63 7.34 10.98
N PRO A 92 -9.29 7.28 11.12
CA PRO A 92 -8.58 8.17 12.02
C PRO A 92 -8.85 9.63 11.62
N PHE A 93 -8.91 10.54 12.60
CA PHE A 93 -9.24 11.97 12.48
C PHE A 93 -10.72 12.33 12.35
N VAL A 94 -11.58 11.46 11.81
CA VAL A 94 -13.02 11.74 11.62
C VAL A 94 -13.88 11.04 12.67
N GLU A 95 -13.44 9.87 13.12
CA GLU A 95 -14.18 9.03 14.05
C GLU A 95 -13.43 8.88 15.38
N THR A 96 -14.09 9.24 16.48
CA THR A 96 -13.62 9.05 17.86
C THR A 96 -14.39 7.87 18.46
N VAL A 97 -13.67 6.91 19.04
CA VAL A 97 -14.28 5.75 19.70
C VAL A 97 -14.23 5.97 21.20
N LEU A 98 -15.39 5.87 21.85
CA LEU A 98 -15.45 5.74 23.31
C LEU A 98 -15.82 4.29 23.61
N GLN A 99 -15.17 3.73 24.62
CA GLN A 99 -15.44 2.39 25.12
C GLN A 99 -15.91 2.51 26.58
N PRO A 100 -17.14 3.00 26.83
CA PRO A 100 -17.71 2.96 28.16
C PRO A 100 -17.80 1.50 28.64
N LYS A 101 -17.31 1.26 29.85
CA LYS A 101 -17.49 -0.01 30.55
C LYS A 101 -18.96 -0.16 30.94
N VAL A 102 -19.56 -1.28 30.57
CA VAL A 102 -20.94 -1.57 30.96
C VAL A 102 -20.87 -2.31 32.30
N GLU A 103 -21.27 -1.64 33.39
CA GLU A 103 -21.50 -2.29 34.70
C GLU A 103 -22.84 -3.05 34.72
#